data_AF-A0A4Q4DMG8-F1
#
_entry.id   AF-A0A4Q4DMG8-F1
#
_cell.length_a   1.000
_cell.length_b   1.000
_cell.length_c   1.000
_cell.angle_alpha   90.00
_cell.angle_beta   90.00
_cell.angle_gamma   90.00
#
_symmetry.space_group_name_H-M   'P 1'
#
loop_
_entity.id
_entity.type
_entity.pdbx_description
1 polymer ?
#
loop_
_entity_poly.entity_id
_entity_poly.type
_entity_poly.pdbx_seq_one_letter_code
_entity_poly.pdbx_strand_id
1 'polypeptide(L)'
;MAGSTEGNVAISESHEDAREVARLRYALYVETLRVRMNEDRFDLLMEIIRRWSEGGGGTVRLQLDGPERELFTQEIQQELLNLLGLIGAMQPGREDRADHVVAQLGDGEFAKGVMSLVPPDVAGDPDKLRAMRDRLDAEQRRRTSDQRVVDDIARASGLPLDDPSPE
;
A
#
# COMPACT_ATOMS: atom_id res chain seq x y z
N MET A 1 -45.86 13.35 -10.13
CA MET A 1 -44.64 12.64 -9.71
C MET A 1 -43.46 13.50 -10.11
N ALA A 2 -42.93 14.31 -9.19
CA ALA A 2 -41.73 15.09 -9.39
C ALA A 2 -41.13 15.34 -8.00
N GLY A 3 -39.90 14.87 -7.78
CA GLY A 3 -39.23 14.95 -6.48
C GLY A 3 -38.37 13.72 -6.24
N SER A 4 -37.24 13.63 -6.95
CA SER A 4 -36.08 12.77 -6.63
C SER A 4 -34.93 13.05 -7.61
N THR A 5 -34.50 14.32 -7.69
CA THR A 5 -33.29 14.69 -8.48
C THR A 5 -32.30 15.50 -7.66
N GLU A 6 -32.75 16.23 -6.63
CA GLU A 6 -31.89 17.13 -5.85
C GLU A 6 -30.95 16.38 -4.87
N GLY A 7 -31.32 15.19 -4.40
CA GLY A 7 -30.48 14.42 -3.47
C GLY A 7 -29.25 13.77 -4.11
N ASN A 8 -29.26 13.53 -5.44
CA ASN A 8 -28.19 12.81 -6.12
C ASN A 8 -27.06 13.75 -6.59
N VAL A 9 -27.39 15.02 -6.84
CA VAL A 9 -26.42 16.05 -7.30
C VAL A 9 -25.52 16.49 -6.15
N ALA A 10 -26.09 16.79 -4.97
CA ALA A 10 -25.32 17.27 -3.82
C ALA A 10 -24.32 16.23 -3.28
N ILE A 11 -24.65 14.93 -3.37
CA ILE A 11 -23.75 13.85 -2.96
C ILE A 11 -22.60 13.71 -3.98
N SER A 12 -22.91 13.77 -5.28
CA SER A 12 -21.91 13.69 -6.35
C SER A 12 -20.90 14.85 -6.32
N GLU A 13 -21.37 16.09 -6.08
CA GLU A 13 -20.51 17.26 -5.94
C GLU A 13 -19.58 17.12 -4.72
N SER A 14 -20.09 16.65 -3.59
CA SER A 14 -19.30 16.44 -2.37
C SER A 14 -18.16 15.41 -2.55
N HIS A 15 -18.39 14.33 -3.31
CA HIS A 15 -17.36 13.34 -3.63
C HIS A 15 -16.36 13.84 -4.68
N GLU A 16 -16.77 14.71 -5.58
CA GLU A 16 -15.87 15.36 -6.54
C GLU A 16 -14.95 16.35 -5.83
N ASP A 17 -15.49 17.15 -4.92
CA ASP A 17 -14.72 18.07 -4.07
C ASP A 17 -13.70 17.32 -3.19
N ALA A 18 -14.09 16.20 -2.58
CA ALA A 18 -13.19 15.38 -1.78
C ALA A 18 -12.00 14.81 -2.59
N ARG A 19 -12.26 14.37 -3.82
CA ARG A 19 -11.21 13.88 -4.72
C ARG A 19 -10.30 15.01 -5.20
N GLU A 20 -10.83 16.19 -5.45
CA GLU A 20 -10.01 17.36 -5.80
C GLU A 20 -9.13 17.79 -4.64
N VAL A 21 -9.65 17.78 -3.41
CA VAL A 21 -8.85 18.01 -2.20
C VAL A 21 -7.73 16.97 -2.08
N ALA A 22 -8.00 15.69 -2.35
CA ALA A 22 -6.97 14.65 -2.34
C ALA A 22 -5.87 14.91 -3.39
N ARG A 23 -6.22 15.36 -4.60
CA ARG A 23 -5.25 15.77 -5.65
C ARG A 23 -4.39 16.94 -5.20
N LEU A 24 -4.99 17.98 -4.63
CA LEU A 24 -4.26 19.14 -4.12
C LEU A 24 -3.33 18.76 -2.97
N ARG A 25 -3.80 17.92 -2.04
CA ARG A 25 -2.96 17.36 -0.96
C ARG A 25 -1.79 16.56 -1.51
N TYR A 26 -2.02 15.69 -2.49
CA TYR A 26 -0.95 14.94 -3.17
C TYR A 26 0.09 15.86 -3.80
N ALA A 27 -0.33 16.85 -4.59
CA ALA A 27 0.58 17.78 -5.25
C ALA A 27 1.44 18.53 -4.23
N LEU A 28 0.83 19.09 -3.18
CA LEU A 28 1.55 19.77 -2.11
C LEU A 28 2.51 18.83 -1.36
N TYR A 29 2.11 17.58 -1.13
CA TYR A 29 2.93 16.58 -0.46
C TYR A 29 4.17 16.22 -1.27
N VAL A 30 4.02 16.01 -2.59
CA VAL A 30 5.13 15.73 -3.50
C VAL A 30 6.11 16.90 -3.55
N GLU A 31 5.62 18.14 -3.66
CA GLU A 31 6.47 19.33 -3.62
C GLU A 31 7.23 19.44 -2.29
N THR A 32 6.55 19.15 -1.17
CA THR A 32 7.18 19.15 0.15
C THR A 32 8.27 18.09 0.26
N LEU A 33 8.01 16.87 -0.25
CA LEU A 33 8.99 15.78 -0.30
C LEU A 33 10.21 16.19 -1.11
N ARG A 34 10.00 16.76 -2.29
CA ARG A 34 11.07 17.19 -3.19
C ARG A 34 12.04 18.17 -2.53
N VAL A 35 11.52 19.08 -1.69
CA VAL A 35 12.34 20.08 -1.00
C VAL A 35 13.11 19.50 0.19
N ARG A 36 12.51 18.54 0.93
CA ARG A 36 13.08 18.03 2.19
C ARG A 36 13.91 16.75 2.04
N MET A 37 13.70 16.00 0.96
CA MET A 37 14.30 14.69 0.75
C MET A 37 15.53 14.79 -0.15
N ASN A 38 16.49 13.88 0.05
CA ASN A 38 17.60 13.70 -0.89
C ASN A 38 17.08 13.28 -2.28
N GLU A 39 17.72 13.79 -3.34
CA GLU A 39 17.30 13.59 -4.74
C GLU A 39 17.18 12.12 -5.13
N ASP A 40 18.19 11.28 -4.84
CA ASP A 40 18.18 9.85 -5.18
C ASP A 40 17.01 9.11 -4.51
N ARG A 41 16.68 9.49 -3.27
CA ARG A 41 15.55 8.91 -2.53
C ARG A 41 14.20 9.36 -3.10
N PHE A 42 14.10 10.62 -3.51
CA PHE A 42 12.89 11.16 -4.13
C PHE A 42 12.65 10.50 -5.49
N ASP A 43 13.69 10.36 -6.30
CA ASP A 43 13.62 9.71 -7.62
C ASP A 43 13.19 8.24 -7.49
N LEU A 44 13.78 7.51 -6.53
CA LEU A 44 13.35 6.13 -6.23
C LEU A 44 11.85 6.08 -5.86
N LEU A 45 11.39 6.97 -5.00
CA LEU A 45 9.99 7.00 -4.55
C LEU A 45 9.02 7.24 -5.72
N MET A 46 9.34 8.22 -6.57
CA MET A 46 8.52 8.56 -7.73
C MET A 46 8.55 7.44 -8.78
N GLU A 47 9.70 6.79 -8.96
CA GLU A 47 9.85 5.64 -9.86
C GLU A 47 9.01 4.44 -9.39
N ILE A 48 8.97 4.15 -8.09
CA ILE A 48 8.11 3.12 -7.52
C ILE A 48 6.63 3.44 -7.80
N ILE A 49 6.21 4.68 -7.60
CA ILE A 49 4.83 5.11 -7.86
C ILE A 49 4.47 5.00 -9.34
N ARG A 50 5.39 5.38 -10.23
CA ARG A 50 5.22 5.23 -11.68
C ARG A 50 5.03 3.75 -12.05
N ARG A 51 5.92 2.87 -11.60
CA ARG A 51 5.83 1.41 -11.81
C ARG A 51 4.51 0.84 -11.28
N TRP A 52 4.08 1.29 -10.10
CA TRP A 52 2.81 0.87 -9.50
C TRP A 52 1.59 1.32 -10.32
N SER A 53 1.61 2.56 -10.82
CA SER A 53 0.55 3.10 -11.67
C SER A 53 0.48 2.37 -13.02
N GLU A 54 1.62 2.06 -13.62
CA GLU A 54 1.70 1.30 -14.88
C GLU A 54 1.19 -0.13 -14.71
N GLY A 55 1.40 -0.73 -13.53
CA GLY A 55 0.86 -2.02 -13.14
C GLY A 55 -0.64 -2.02 -12.79
N GLY A 56 -1.34 -0.89 -12.96
CA GLY A 56 -2.79 -0.80 -12.71
C GLY A 56 -3.18 -0.61 -11.24
N GLY A 57 -2.26 -0.18 -10.38
CA GLY A 57 -2.58 0.21 -9.01
C GLY A 57 -2.87 -0.94 -8.03
N GLY A 58 -2.44 -2.16 -8.39
CA GLY A 58 -2.67 -3.37 -7.62
C GLY A 58 -1.55 -3.73 -6.64
N THR A 59 -1.44 -5.03 -6.33
CA THR A 59 -0.29 -5.57 -5.59
C THR A 59 0.91 -5.65 -6.54
N VAL A 60 1.94 -4.85 -6.27
CA VAL A 60 3.19 -4.88 -7.02
C VAL A 60 4.26 -5.48 -6.14
N ARG A 61 4.94 -6.51 -6.65
CA ARG A 61 6.18 -6.99 -6.04
C ARG A 61 7.27 -5.99 -6.42
N LEU A 62 7.75 -5.24 -5.44
CA LEU A 62 8.89 -4.35 -5.63
C LEU A 62 10.13 -5.20 -5.86
N GLN A 63 10.64 -5.19 -7.09
CA GLN A 63 11.97 -5.69 -7.40
C GLN A 63 12.90 -4.50 -7.36
N LEU A 64 13.65 -4.42 -6.25
CA LEU A 64 14.66 -3.40 -6.04
C LEU A 64 16.03 -4.02 -6.26
N ASP A 65 16.88 -3.33 -7.03
CA ASP A 65 18.29 -3.71 -7.18
C ASP A 65 19.12 -3.36 -5.92
N GLY A 66 20.41 -3.70 -5.92
CA GLY A 66 21.29 -3.48 -4.76
C GLY A 66 21.29 -2.03 -4.26
N PRO A 67 21.61 -1.05 -5.12
CA PRO A 67 21.56 0.37 -4.77
C PRO A 67 20.16 0.86 -4.35
N GLU A 68 19.09 0.46 -5.05
CA GLU A 68 17.72 0.84 -4.70
C GLU A 68 17.32 0.31 -3.30
N ARG A 69 17.77 -0.90 -2.93
CA ARG A 69 17.50 -1.48 -1.60
C ARG A 69 18.14 -0.67 -0.47
N GLU A 70 19.33 -0.12 -0.69
CA GLU A 70 20.00 0.73 0.31
C GLU A 70 19.26 2.05 0.52
N LEU A 71 18.66 2.60 -0.54
CA LEU A 71 17.86 3.82 -0.50
C LEU A 71 16.45 3.58 0.08
N PHE A 72 15.90 2.37 0.01
CA PHE A 72 14.54 2.02 0.43
C PHE A 72 14.40 1.81 1.94
N THR A 73 14.68 2.86 2.70
CA THR A 73 14.61 2.88 4.18
C THR A 73 13.17 2.88 4.69
N GLN A 74 12.99 2.73 6.02
CA GLN A 74 11.66 2.85 6.66
C GLN A 74 11.00 4.21 6.41
N GLU A 75 11.79 5.28 6.37
CA GLU A 75 11.30 6.61 6.04
C GLU A 75 10.67 6.61 4.63
N ILE A 76 11.35 6.05 3.64
CA ILE A 76 10.83 5.97 2.26
C ILE A 76 9.60 5.07 2.17
N GLN A 77 9.57 3.97 2.90
CA GLN A 77 8.38 3.11 2.98
C GLN A 77 7.17 3.85 3.57
N GLN A 78 7.38 4.65 4.61
CA GLN A 78 6.32 5.48 5.20
C GLN A 78 5.81 6.52 4.21
N GLU A 79 6.72 7.21 3.51
CA GLU A 79 6.35 8.21 2.51
C GLU A 79 5.63 7.58 1.30
N LEU A 80 6.05 6.40 0.87
CA LEU A 80 5.35 5.60 -0.15
C LEU A 80 3.92 5.29 0.29
N LEU A 81 3.71 4.81 1.51
CA LEU A 81 2.37 4.50 2.01
C LEU A 81 1.48 5.74 2.09
N ASN A 82 2.02 6.88 2.51
CA ASN A 82 1.28 8.15 2.54
C ASN A 82 0.84 8.56 1.12
N LEU A 83 1.75 8.50 0.14
CA LEU A 83 1.44 8.80 -1.25
C LEU A 83 0.41 7.84 -1.84
N LEU A 84 0.52 6.54 -1.56
CA LEU A 84 -0.48 5.53 -1.98
C LEU A 84 -1.85 5.78 -1.36
N GLY A 85 -1.91 6.30 -0.13
CA GLY A 85 -3.17 6.71 0.52
C GLY A 85 -3.84 7.85 -0.24
N LEU A 86 -3.08 8.91 -0.54
CA LEU A 86 -3.56 10.06 -1.29
C LEU A 86 -3.99 9.68 -2.72
N ILE A 87 -3.20 8.84 -3.42
CA ILE A 87 -3.57 8.34 -4.74
C ILE A 87 -4.84 7.47 -4.66
N GLY A 88 -4.91 6.59 -3.65
CA GLY A 88 -6.09 5.76 -3.40
C GLY A 88 -7.36 6.58 -3.16
N ALA A 89 -7.23 7.73 -2.50
CA ALA A 89 -8.35 8.63 -2.23
C ALA A 89 -8.91 9.36 -3.46
N MET A 90 -8.16 9.38 -4.56
CA MET A 90 -8.64 9.90 -5.84
C MET A 90 -9.59 8.93 -6.55
N GLN A 91 -9.64 7.65 -6.10
CA GLN A 91 -10.54 6.65 -6.65
C GLN A 91 -11.96 6.85 -6.10
N PRO A 92 -13.01 6.72 -6.94
CA PRO A 92 -14.40 6.83 -6.47
C PRO A 92 -14.70 5.85 -5.33
N GLY A 93 -15.30 6.36 -4.24
CA GLY A 93 -15.71 5.56 -3.09
C GLY A 93 -14.56 5.14 -2.16
N ARG A 94 -13.41 5.81 -2.24
CA ARG A 94 -12.21 5.58 -1.42
C ARG A 94 -11.68 6.87 -0.80
N GLU A 95 -12.47 7.93 -0.79
CA GLU A 95 -12.05 9.29 -0.43
C GLU A 95 -11.49 9.36 1.00
N ASP A 96 -11.98 8.51 1.90
CA ASP A 96 -11.52 8.35 3.29
C ASP A 96 -10.05 7.93 3.41
N ARG A 97 -9.45 7.39 2.35
CA ARG A 97 -8.02 7.03 2.31
C ARG A 97 -7.09 8.23 2.44
N ALA A 98 -7.55 9.44 2.15
CA ALA A 98 -6.74 10.65 2.31
C ALA A 98 -6.42 10.96 3.77
N ASP A 99 -7.21 10.43 4.71
CA ASP A 99 -7.06 10.64 6.14
C ASP A 99 -6.46 9.42 6.86
N HIS A 100 -6.13 8.36 6.12
CA HIS A 100 -5.44 7.22 6.69
C HIS A 100 -4.01 7.59 7.09
N VAL A 101 -3.51 6.91 8.11
CA VAL A 101 -2.19 7.14 8.68
C VAL A 101 -1.37 5.86 8.62
N VAL A 102 -0.05 6.01 8.53
CA VAL A 102 0.87 4.87 8.58
C VAL A 102 1.05 4.43 10.03
N ALA A 103 0.72 3.18 10.31
CA ALA A 103 0.91 2.55 11.61
C ALA A 103 1.85 1.35 11.50
N GLN A 104 2.71 1.18 12.50
CA GLN A 104 3.49 -0.05 12.66
C GLN A 104 2.63 -1.11 13.32
N LEU A 105 2.62 -2.32 12.76
CA LEU A 105 1.82 -3.43 13.28
C LEU A 105 2.46 -4.13 14.49
N GLY A 106 3.72 -3.81 14.79
CA GLY A 106 4.48 -4.36 15.90
C GLY A 106 5.24 -5.65 15.56
N ASP A 107 5.64 -6.38 16.60
CA ASP A 107 6.39 -7.63 16.44
C ASP A 107 5.44 -8.82 16.23
N GLY A 108 5.39 -9.32 15.00
CA GLY A 108 4.75 -10.59 14.60
C GLY A 108 5.77 -11.56 14.01
N GLU A 109 5.38 -12.79 13.75
CA GLU A 109 6.28 -13.80 13.17
C GLU A 109 6.67 -13.44 11.73
N PHE A 110 5.69 -12.97 10.95
CA PHE A 110 5.85 -12.51 9.56
C PHE A 110 5.54 -11.01 9.43
N ALA A 111 4.84 -10.42 10.40
CA ALA A 111 4.49 -9.00 10.42
C ALA A 111 5.52 -8.09 11.13
N LYS A 112 6.68 -8.61 11.55
CA LYS A 112 7.70 -7.82 12.25
C LYS A 112 8.17 -6.63 11.42
N GLY A 113 8.03 -5.42 11.97
CA GLY A 113 8.46 -4.18 11.32
C GLY A 113 7.59 -3.78 10.12
N VAL A 114 6.45 -4.45 9.90
CA VAL A 114 5.52 -4.11 8.82
C VAL A 114 4.76 -2.84 9.18
N MET A 115 4.76 -1.90 8.23
CA MET A 115 3.93 -0.71 8.25
C MET A 115 2.70 -0.91 7.38
N SER A 116 1.57 -0.35 7.81
CA SER A 116 0.33 -0.39 7.06
C SER A 116 -0.36 0.97 7.09
N LEU A 117 -1.01 1.31 5.99
CA LEU A 117 -1.87 2.48 5.91
C LEU A 117 -3.25 2.10 6.45
N VAL A 118 -3.67 2.72 7.56
CA VAL A 118 -4.88 2.36 8.29
C VAL A 118 -5.69 3.61 8.69
N PRO A 119 -7.00 3.47 8.93
CA PRO A 119 -7.79 4.55 9.53
C PRO A 119 -7.21 5.02 10.88
N PRO A 120 -7.33 6.32 11.25
CA PRO A 120 -6.82 6.83 12.52
C PRO A 120 -7.34 6.12 13.77
N ASP A 121 -8.61 5.68 13.76
CA ASP A 121 -9.22 4.93 14.87
C ASP A 121 -8.68 3.50 15.00
N VAL A 122 -8.03 2.98 13.95
CA VAL A 122 -7.29 1.72 13.96
C VAL A 122 -5.88 1.95 14.48
N ALA A 123 -5.20 3.02 14.02
CA ALA A 123 -3.85 3.37 14.47
C ALA A 123 -3.79 3.68 15.97
N GLY A 124 -4.85 4.27 16.53
CA GLY A 124 -4.96 4.58 17.96
C GLY A 124 -5.37 3.40 18.85
N ASP A 125 -5.68 2.24 18.27
CA ASP A 125 -6.20 1.08 18.99
C ASP A 125 -5.21 -0.11 18.91
N PRO A 126 -4.48 -0.41 20.00
CA PRO A 126 -3.50 -1.49 20.02
C PRO A 126 -4.10 -2.88 19.75
N ASP A 127 -5.36 -3.11 20.10
CA ASP A 127 -6.01 -4.41 19.90
C ASP A 127 -6.42 -4.59 18.44
N LYS A 128 -6.86 -3.52 17.76
CA LYS A 128 -7.09 -3.57 16.30
C LYS A 128 -5.80 -3.79 15.52
N LEU A 129 -4.70 -3.12 15.89
CA LEU A 129 -3.39 -3.35 15.27
C LEU A 129 -2.91 -4.79 15.51
N ARG A 130 -3.10 -5.33 16.72
CA ARG A 130 -2.81 -6.73 17.03
C ARG A 130 -3.63 -7.68 16.15
N ALA A 131 -4.93 -7.43 16.00
CA ALA A 131 -5.79 -8.26 15.15
C ALA A 131 -5.34 -8.25 13.67
N MET A 132 -4.92 -7.10 13.15
CA MET A 132 -4.35 -6.99 11.80
C MET A 132 -3.05 -7.77 11.65
N ARG A 133 -2.16 -7.65 12.63
CA ARG A 133 -0.90 -8.41 12.69
C ARG A 133 -1.15 -9.92 12.69
N ASP A 134 -2.02 -10.38 13.58
CA ASP A 134 -2.33 -11.81 13.73
C ASP A 134 -2.97 -12.38 12.46
N ARG A 135 -3.79 -11.58 11.76
CA ARG A 135 -4.34 -11.93 10.45
C ARG A 135 -3.26 -12.06 9.39
N LEU A 136 -2.31 -11.13 9.30
CA LEU A 136 -1.20 -11.20 8.36
C LEU A 136 -0.32 -12.43 8.60
N ASP A 137 0.02 -12.71 9.86
CA ASP A 137 0.78 -13.90 10.23
C ASP A 137 0.03 -15.17 9.81
N ALA A 138 -1.28 -15.24 10.06
CA ALA A 138 -2.08 -16.40 9.67
C ALA A 138 -2.18 -16.57 8.13
N GLU A 139 -2.38 -15.48 7.39
CA GLU A 139 -2.41 -15.49 5.92
C GLU A 139 -1.06 -15.94 5.36
N GLN A 140 0.05 -15.46 5.92
CA GLN A 140 1.39 -15.84 5.47
C GLN A 140 1.71 -17.31 5.78
N ARG A 141 1.38 -17.80 6.98
CA ARG A 141 1.50 -19.24 7.30
C ARG A 141 0.71 -20.10 6.34
N ARG A 142 -0.51 -19.69 6.00
CA ARG A 142 -1.34 -20.40 5.03
C ARG A 142 -0.68 -20.44 3.66
N ARG A 143 -0.19 -19.30 3.14
CA ARG A 143 0.53 -19.25 1.86
C ARG A 143 1.78 -20.14 1.86
N THR A 144 2.56 -20.14 2.93
CA THR A 144 3.73 -21.01 3.06
C THR A 144 3.34 -22.49 3.08
N SER A 145 2.23 -22.84 3.76
CA SER A 145 1.70 -24.20 3.74
C SER A 145 1.22 -24.61 2.35
N ASP A 146 0.46 -23.75 1.67
CA ASP A 146 -0.07 -23.99 0.34
C ASP A 146 1.07 -24.17 -0.67
N GLN A 147 2.12 -23.33 -0.59
CA GLN A 147 3.30 -23.45 -1.43
C GLN A 147 4.02 -24.79 -1.23
N ARG A 148 4.21 -25.24 0.02
CA ARG A 148 4.83 -26.56 0.29
C ARG A 148 4.05 -27.71 -0.32
N VAL A 149 2.72 -27.66 -0.26
CA VAL A 149 1.85 -28.67 -0.89
C VAL A 149 2.02 -28.66 -2.41
N VAL A 150 2.06 -27.48 -3.03
CA VAL A 150 2.31 -27.34 -4.47
C VAL A 150 3.68 -27.90 -4.84
N ASP A 151 4.73 -27.58 -4.09
CA ASP A 151 6.10 -28.05 -4.32
C ASP A 151 6.19 -29.59 -4.20
N ASP A 152 5.51 -30.18 -3.21
CA ASP A 152 5.47 -31.63 -3.04
C ASP A 152 4.72 -32.34 -4.17
N ILE A 153 3.63 -31.75 -4.67
CA ILE A 153 2.92 -32.25 -5.86
C ILE A 153 3.83 -32.15 -7.10
N ALA A 154 4.48 -31.01 -7.31
CA ALA A 154 5.40 -30.79 -8.43
C ALA A 154 6.52 -31.84 -8.42
N ARG A 155 7.14 -32.08 -7.24
CA ARG A 155 8.15 -33.14 -7.06
C ARG A 155 7.59 -34.52 -7.38
N ALA A 156 6.40 -34.87 -6.90
CA ALA A 156 5.78 -36.17 -7.15
C ALA A 156 5.40 -36.37 -8.62
N SER A 157 5.05 -35.29 -9.33
CA SER A 157 4.70 -35.30 -10.74
C SER A 157 5.89 -35.16 -11.69
N GLY A 158 7.12 -35.02 -11.17
CA GLY A 158 8.32 -34.79 -11.98
C GLY A 158 8.33 -33.44 -12.68
N LEU A 159 7.55 -32.47 -12.20
CA LEU A 159 7.59 -31.10 -12.69
C LEU A 159 8.83 -30.40 -12.12
N PRO A 160 9.51 -29.55 -12.91
CA PRO A 160 10.55 -28.70 -12.36
C PRO A 160 9.94 -27.79 -11.29
N LEU A 161 10.61 -27.70 -10.14
CA LEU A 161 10.30 -26.66 -9.18
C LEU A 161 10.72 -25.33 -9.81
N ASP A 162 9.89 -24.28 -9.65
CA ASP A 162 10.34 -22.92 -9.92
C ASP A 162 11.47 -22.62 -8.93
N ASP A 163 12.70 -22.91 -9.34
CA ASP A 163 13.89 -22.53 -8.61
C ASP A 163 13.91 -20.99 -8.60
N PRO A 164 13.90 -20.32 -7.43
CA PRO A 164 14.18 -18.90 -7.43
C PRO A 164 15.59 -18.75 -7.99
N SER A 165 15.69 -18.28 -9.24
CA SER A 165 16.98 -18.03 -9.89
C SER A 165 17.90 -17.35 -8.88
N PRO A 166 19.09 -17.93 -8.61
CA PRO A 166 20.09 -17.25 -7.83
C PRO A 166 20.58 -16.08 -8.69
N GLU A 167 20.23 -14.86 -8.29
CA GLU A 167 21.05 -13.68 -8.57
C GLU A 167 22.19 -13.61 -7.55
#